data_AF-X0W0L1-F1
#
_entry.id   AF-X0W0L1-F1
#
_cell.length_a   1.000
_cell.length_b   1.000
_cell.length_c   1.000
_cell.angle_alpha   90.00
_cell.angle_beta   90.00
_cell.angle_gamma   90.00
#
_symmetry.space_group_name_H-M   'P 1'
#
loop_
_entity.id
_entity.type
_entity.pdbx_description
1 polymer ?
#
loop_
_entity_poly.entity_id
_entity_poly.type
_entity_poly.pdbx_seq_one_letter_code
_entity_poly.pdbx_strand_id
1 'polypeptide(L)'
;EPAGMAEHARAVVALGEGRPEASLQHLERARAAEYGLLHDYSRLLLGDVNVALGRLPEAAAEYETVAGTLGLSFEDARAHPPLQPVAHERLGRLYLVLGDTAAALGHLAAFVELWRDADPELLPRVQEAQGTLQEILSQRG
;
A
#
# COMPACT_ATOMS: atom_id res chain seq x y z
N GLU A 1 5.55 17.35 -14.71
CA GLU A 1 6.10 18.55 -14.03
C GLU A 1 7.19 18.15 -13.03
N PRO A 2 8.45 18.63 -13.17
CA PRO A 2 9.54 18.36 -12.22
C PRO A 2 9.22 18.76 -10.77
N ALA A 3 8.32 19.73 -10.59
CA ALA A 3 7.86 20.18 -9.28
C ALA A 3 7.13 19.08 -8.48
N GLY A 4 6.27 18.28 -9.14
CA GLY A 4 5.52 17.23 -8.45
C GLY A 4 6.39 16.04 -8.00
N MET A 5 7.38 15.64 -8.80
CA MET A 5 8.37 14.63 -8.36
C MET A 5 9.15 15.10 -7.13
N ALA A 6 9.57 16.36 -7.12
CA ALA A 6 10.33 16.92 -6.00
C ALA A 6 9.51 16.92 -4.71
N GLU A 7 8.23 17.29 -4.78
CA GLU A 7 7.33 17.22 -3.63
C GLU A 7 7.10 15.77 -3.18
N HIS A 8 6.88 14.81 -4.10
CA HIS A 8 6.81 13.39 -3.72
C HIS A 8 8.08 12.91 -3.00
N ALA A 9 9.27 13.24 -3.52
CA ALA A 9 10.53 12.87 -2.88
C ALA A 9 10.67 13.49 -1.47
N ARG A 10 10.25 14.75 -1.28
CA ARG A 10 10.22 15.37 0.05
C ARG A 10 9.25 14.66 1.00
N ALA A 11 8.12 14.16 0.49
CA ALA A 11 7.18 13.39 1.29
C ALA A 11 7.81 12.09 1.81
N VAL A 12 8.49 11.35 0.93
CA VAL A 12 9.21 10.11 1.30
C VAL A 12 10.23 10.39 2.40
N VAL A 13 11.05 11.44 2.24
CA VAL A 13 12.05 11.83 3.25
C VAL A 13 11.37 12.22 4.57
N ALA A 14 10.32 13.05 4.52
CA ALA A 14 9.61 13.48 5.71
C ALA A 14 8.99 12.31 6.49
N LEU A 15 8.40 11.33 5.80
CA LEU A 15 7.86 10.15 6.47
C LEU A 15 8.97 9.30 7.11
N GLY A 16 10.09 9.08 6.39
CA GLY A 16 11.25 8.35 6.91
C GLY A 16 11.89 9.00 8.15
N GLU A 17 11.75 10.31 8.29
CA GLU A 17 12.18 11.08 9.47
C GLU A 17 11.13 11.13 10.60
N GLY A 18 10.01 10.41 10.46
CA GLY A 18 8.94 10.41 11.47
C GLY A 18 8.13 11.71 11.52
N ARG A 19 8.04 12.44 10.39
CA ARG A 19 7.29 13.70 10.26
C ARG A 19 6.07 13.52 9.33
N PRO A 20 5.06 12.72 9.73
CA PRO A 20 3.96 12.34 8.83
C PRO A 20 3.08 13.51 8.38
N GLU A 21 2.89 14.56 9.20
CA GLU A 21 2.15 15.76 8.80
C GLU A 21 2.85 16.54 7.71
N ALA A 22 4.19 16.63 7.77
CA ALA A 22 4.98 17.27 6.74
C ALA A 22 4.96 16.44 5.45
N SER A 23 4.99 15.11 5.57
CA SER A 23 4.83 14.21 4.42
C SER A 23 3.49 14.43 3.70
N LEU A 24 2.40 14.52 4.47
CA LEU A 24 1.07 14.81 3.92
C LEU A 24 1.03 16.12 3.13
N GLN A 25 1.62 17.20 3.68
CA GLN A 25 1.66 18.49 2.99
C GLN A 25 2.41 18.42 1.66
N HIS A 26 3.50 17.66 1.60
CA HIS A 26 4.25 17.45 0.36
C HIS A 26 3.45 16.62 -0.66
N LEU A 27 2.73 15.58 -0.21
CA LEU A 27 1.86 14.78 -1.09
C LEU A 27 0.72 15.60 -1.69
N GLU A 28 0.10 16.49 -0.92
CA GLU A 28 -0.94 17.39 -1.43
C GLU A 28 -0.40 18.35 -2.50
N ARG A 29 0.82 18.87 -2.32
CA ARG A 29 1.49 19.71 -3.33
C ARG A 29 1.86 18.91 -4.58
N ALA A 30 2.33 17.67 -4.42
CA ALA A 30 2.62 16.79 -5.54
C ALA A 30 1.37 16.48 -6.37
N ARG A 31 0.23 16.24 -5.70
CA ARG A 31 -1.07 16.02 -6.33
C ARG A 31 -1.57 17.27 -7.08
N ALA A 32 -1.44 18.44 -6.46
CA ALA A 32 -1.86 19.72 -7.06
C ALA A 32 -1.04 20.11 -8.30
N ALA A 33 0.21 19.65 -8.42
CA ALA A 33 1.07 19.90 -9.57
C ALA A 33 0.78 19.00 -10.78
N GLU A 34 -0.37 18.31 -10.80
CA GLU A 34 -0.79 17.35 -11.83
C GLU A 34 0.35 16.45 -12.29
N TYR A 35 1.12 15.94 -11.32
CA TYR A 35 2.09 14.92 -11.59
C TYR A 35 1.34 13.60 -11.86
N GLY A 36 0.85 13.51 -13.09
CA GLY A 36 0.21 12.35 -13.67
C GLY A 36 1.22 11.22 -13.78
N LEU A 37 0.73 10.00 -13.57
CA LEU A 37 1.37 8.72 -13.91
C LEU A 37 2.27 8.05 -12.86
N LEU A 38 2.47 8.63 -11.65
CA LEU A 38 2.93 7.87 -10.45
C LEU A 38 1.86 7.81 -9.34
N HIS A 39 0.58 7.76 -9.74
CA HIS A 39 -0.55 7.83 -8.80
C HIS A 39 -0.50 6.73 -7.74
N ASP A 40 -0.12 5.51 -8.11
CA ASP A 40 -0.16 4.38 -7.19
C ASP A 40 0.95 4.44 -6.14
N TYR A 41 2.14 4.95 -6.47
CA TYR A 41 3.20 5.20 -5.49
C TYR A 41 2.82 6.29 -4.49
N SER A 42 2.27 7.40 -4.99
CA SER A 42 1.85 8.50 -4.12
C SER A 42 0.68 8.10 -3.23
N ARG A 43 -0.27 7.31 -3.74
CA ARG A 43 -1.38 6.75 -2.97
C ARG A 43 -0.92 5.73 -1.94
N LEU A 44 -0.02 4.83 -2.33
CA LEU A 44 0.59 3.87 -1.41
C LEU A 44 1.31 4.60 -0.27
N LEU A 45 2.03 5.70 -0.56
CA LEU A 45 2.65 6.54 0.47
C LEU A 45 1.62 7.32 1.31
N LEU A 46 0.53 7.84 0.71
CA LEU A 46 -0.57 8.47 1.45
C LEU A 46 -1.19 7.50 2.45
N GLY A 47 -1.35 6.23 2.06
CA GLY A 47 -1.78 5.18 2.98
C GLY A 47 -0.82 5.03 4.17
N ASP A 48 0.50 4.99 3.94
CA ASP A 48 1.49 4.90 5.02
C ASP A 48 1.45 6.11 5.95
N VAL A 49 1.32 7.31 5.37
CA VAL A 49 1.17 8.57 6.12
C VAL A 49 -0.09 8.54 6.98
N ASN A 50 -1.21 8.08 6.43
CA ASN A 50 -2.47 7.97 7.18
C ASN A 50 -2.37 6.94 8.31
N VAL A 51 -1.68 5.80 8.11
CA VAL A 51 -1.37 4.86 9.20
C VAL A 51 -0.56 5.55 10.30
N ALA A 52 0.50 6.28 9.94
CA ALA A 52 1.34 7.00 10.90
C ALA A 52 0.58 8.09 11.68
N LEU A 53 -0.46 8.67 11.08
CA LEU A 53 -1.35 9.65 11.70
C LEU A 53 -2.54 9.02 12.48
N GLY A 54 -2.67 7.69 12.51
CA GLY A 54 -3.80 6.99 13.12
C GLY A 54 -5.11 7.10 12.35
N ARG A 55 -5.08 7.55 11.09
CA ARG A 55 -6.21 7.70 10.17
C ARG A 55 -6.45 6.40 9.40
N LEU A 56 -6.79 5.34 10.14
CA LEU A 56 -6.84 3.98 9.60
C LEU A 56 -7.89 3.80 8.48
N PRO A 57 -9.11 4.37 8.56
CA PRO A 57 -10.08 4.28 7.46
C PRO A 57 -9.58 4.96 6.17
N GLU A 58 -8.95 6.12 6.30
CA GLU A 58 -8.37 6.85 5.16
C GLU A 58 -7.19 6.09 4.56
N ALA A 59 -6.37 5.44 5.40
CA ALA A 59 -5.30 4.56 4.92
C ALA A 59 -5.86 3.38 4.10
N ALA A 60 -6.93 2.75 4.57
CA ALA A 60 -7.58 1.65 3.87
C ALA A 60 -8.07 2.09 2.48
N ALA A 61 -8.77 3.23 2.40
CA ALA A 61 -9.29 3.75 1.13
C ALA A 61 -8.18 4.01 0.07
N GLU A 62 -7.02 4.51 0.50
CA GLU A 62 -5.89 4.72 -0.42
C GLU A 62 -5.30 3.41 -0.92
N TYR A 63 -5.12 2.44 -0.02
CA TYR A 63 -4.63 1.10 -0.42
C TYR A 63 -5.64 0.35 -1.30
N GLU A 64 -6.94 0.47 -1.03
CA GLU A 64 -7.99 -0.17 -1.85
C GLU A 64 -7.96 0.33 -3.29
N THR A 65 -7.66 1.63 -3.47
CA THR A 65 -7.50 2.16 -4.83
C THR A 65 -6.34 1.50 -5.55
N VAL A 66 -5.18 1.37 -4.89
CA VAL A 66 -4.00 0.71 -5.46
C VAL A 66 -4.24 -0.79 -5.71
N ALA A 67 -4.95 -1.46 -4.80
CA ALA A 67 -5.31 -2.87 -4.94
C ALA A 67 -6.29 -3.11 -6.10
N GLY A 68 -7.17 -2.14 -6.37
CA GLY A 68 -8.14 -2.17 -7.47
C GLY A 68 -7.58 -1.79 -8.84
N THR A 69 -6.34 -1.28 -8.92
CA THR A 69 -5.72 -0.92 -10.21
C THR A 69 -5.54 -2.18 -11.08
N LEU A 70 -6.21 -2.23 -12.23
CA LEU A 70 -6.19 -3.38 -13.15
C LEU A 70 -4.84 -3.57 -13.88
N GLY A 71 -3.82 -2.77 -13.60
CA GLY A 71 -2.56 -2.76 -14.35
C GLY A 71 -2.72 -2.37 -15.84
N LEU A 72 -3.87 -1.81 -16.22
CA LEU A 72 -4.25 -1.47 -17.60
C LEU A 72 -3.89 -0.04 -18.02
N SER A 73 -3.29 0.75 -17.13
CA SER A 73 -2.70 2.02 -17.54
C SER A 73 -1.49 1.70 -18.43
N PHE A 74 -1.51 2.20 -19.66
CA PHE A 74 -0.51 1.89 -20.71
C PHE A 74 0.93 2.29 -20.31
N GLU A 75 1.08 3.11 -19.27
CA GLU A 75 2.38 3.51 -18.70
C GLU A 75 2.81 2.65 -17.50
N ASP A 76 1.89 1.96 -16.82
CA ASP A 76 2.19 1.18 -15.60
C ASP A 76 2.81 -0.20 -15.90
N ALA A 77 2.38 -0.89 -16.96
CA ALA A 77 2.79 -2.27 -17.22
C ALA A 77 4.27 -2.45 -17.65
N ARG A 78 4.98 -1.36 -18.00
CA ARG A 78 6.39 -1.41 -18.43
C ARG A 78 7.36 -0.64 -17.53
N ALA A 79 6.88 0.33 -16.75
CA ALA A 79 7.75 1.26 -16.02
C ALA A 79 7.76 1.05 -14.50
N HIS A 80 6.75 0.37 -13.94
CA HIS A 80 6.58 0.30 -12.49
C HIS A 80 6.34 -1.14 -12.00
N PRO A 81 7.03 -1.61 -10.95
CA PRO A 81 6.73 -2.88 -10.32
C PRO A 81 5.27 -2.92 -9.83
N PRO A 82 4.64 -4.10 -9.83
CA PRO A 82 3.24 -4.23 -9.40
C PRO A 82 3.12 -3.85 -7.92
N LEU A 83 2.44 -2.73 -7.65
CA LEU A 83 2.16 -2.26 -6.28
C LEU A 83 0.93 -2.92 -5.65
N GLN A 84 0.07 -3.52 -6.48
CA GLN A 84 -1.14 -4.22 -6.05
C GLN A 84 -0.87 -5.25 -4.93
N PRO A 85 0.16 -6.12 -5.01
CA PRO A 85 0.42 -7.10 -3.95
C PRO A 85 0.81 -6.41 -2.63
N VAL A 86 1.61 -5.34 -2.69
CA VAL A 86 1.99 -4.55 -1.50
C VAL A 86 0.76 -3.91 -0.86
N ALA A 87 -0.18 -3.40 -1.67
CA ALA A 87 -1.45 -2.86 -1.17
C ALA A 87 -2.30 -3.93 -0.48
N HIS A 88 -2.40 -5.13 -1.06
CA HIS A 88 -3.09 -6.27 -0.43
C HIS A 88 -2.45 -6.69 0.90
N GLU A 89 -1.12 -6.75 0.99
CA GLU A 89 -0.45 -7.06 2.26
C GLU A 89 -0.80 -6.03 3.34
N ARG A 90 -0.71 -4.74 3.00
CA ARG A 90 -1.00 -3.63 3.92
C ARG A 90 -2.47 -3.61 4.35
N LEU A 91 -3.41 -3.82 3.43
CA LEU A 91 -4.84 -3.93 3.74
C LEU A 91 -5.12 -5.11 4.66
N GLY A 92 -4.51 -6.26 4.39
CA GLY A 92 -4.63 -7.46 5.23
C GLY A 92 -4.28 -7.16 6.70
N ARG A 93 -3.12 -6.54 6.92
CA ARG A 93 -2.65 -6.16 8.26
C ARG A 93 -3.51 -5.05 8.89
N LEU A 94 -3.88 -4.05 8.10
CA LEU A 94 -4.70 -2.93 8.57
C LEU A 94 -6.09 -3.40 9.02
N TYR A 95 -6.71 -4.31 8.27
CA TYR A 95 -8.02 -4.86 8.63
C TYR A 95 -7.97 -5.75 9.89
N LEU A 96 -6.84 -6.39 10.19
CA LEU A 96 -6.65 -7.04 11.49
C LEU A 96 -6.66 -6.03 12.64
N VAL A 97 -6.00 -4.88 12.47
CA VAL A 97 -6.02 -3.79 13.48
C VAL A 97 -7.43 -3.22 13.64
N LEU A 98 -8.17 -3.08 12.55
CA LEU A 98 -9.56 -2.61 12.55
C LEU A 98 -10.57 -3.65 13.08
N GLY A 99 -10.13 -4.91 13.29
CA GLY A 99 -10.99 -6.00 13.73
C GLY A 99 -11.87 -6.63 12.64
N ASP A 100 -11.72 -6.21 11.38
CA ASP A 100 -12.41 -6.85 10.25
C ASP A 100 -11.59 -8.03 9.72
N THR A 101 -11.68 -9.14 10.45
CA THR A 101 -10.97 -10.36 10.11
C THR A 101 -11.43 -10.96 8.76
N ALA A 102 -12.65 -10.67 8.30
CA ALA A 102 -13.13 -11.17 7.01
C ALA A 102 -12.45 -10.44 5.84
N ALA A 103 -12.37 -9.11 5.90
CA ALA A 103 -11.62 -8.31 4.94
C ALA A 103 -10.12 -8.66 4.97
N ALA A 104 -9.56 -8.83 6.18
CA ALA A 104 -8.16 -9.21 6.35
C ALA A 104 -7.81 -10.52 5.62
N LEU A 105 -8.63 -11.57 5.78
CA LEU A 105 -8.45 -12.85 5.08
C LEU A 105 -8.45 -12.67 3.55
N GLY A 106 -9.40 -11.90 3.02
CA GLY A 106 -9.51 -11.65 1.59
C GLY A 106 -8.25 -10.99 1.02
N HIS A 107 -7.75 -9.94 1.68
CA HIS A 107 -6.56 -9.23 1.22
C HIS A 107 -5.27 -10.04 1.40
N LEU A 108 -5.09 -10.73 2.54
CA LEU A 108 -3.91 -11.58 2.74
C LEU A 108 -3.88 -12.76 1.74
N ALA A 109 -5.02 -13.36 1.43
CA ALA A 109 -5.10 -14.42 0.42
C ALA A 109 -4.73 -13.92 -0.98
N ALA A 110 -5.22 -12.74 -1.37
CA ALA A 110 -4.87 -12.11 -2.64
C ALA A 110 -3.37 -11.77 -2.72
N PHE A 111 -2.77 -11.26 -1.64
CA PHE A 111 -1.33 -11.03 -1.56
C PHE A 111 -0.53 -12.31 -1.78
N VAL A 112 -0.86 -13.38 -1.06
CA VAL A 112 -0.18 -14.67 -1.18
C VAL A 112 -0.29 -15.22 -2.60
N GLU A 113 -1.45 -15.13 -3.24
CA GLU A 113 -1.64 -15.60 -4.61
C GLU A 113 -0.82 -14.78 -5.62
N LEU A 114 -0.83 -13.45 -5.51
CA LEU A 114 -0.10 -12.56 -6.43
C LEU A 114 1.42 -12.70 -6.30
N TRP A 115 1.94 -13.01 -5.11
CA TRP A 115 3.38 -13.09 -4.82
C TRP A 115 3.88 -14.51 -4.51
N ARG A 116 3.11 -15.56 -4.82
CA ARG A 116 3.52 -16.96 -4.55
C ARG A 116 4.86 -17.36 -5.18
N ASP A 117 5.19 -16.74 -6.31
CA ASP A 117 6.41 -16.97 -7.10
C ASP A 117 7.33 -15.74 -7.10
N ALA A 118 7.23 -14.87 -6.08
CA ALA A 118 8.07 -13.68 -5.95
C ALA A 118 9.56 -14.03 -5.76
N ASP A 119 10.43 -13.05 -5.97
CA ASP A 119 11.87 -13.21 -5.76
C ASP A 119 12.17 -13.77 -4.36
N PRO A 120 13.23 -14.60 -4.18
CA PRO A 120 13.51 -15.27 -2.90
C PRO A 120 13.60 -14.34 -1.69
N GLU A 121 14.07 -13.11 -1.88
CA GLU A 121 14.13 -12.06 -0.84
C GLU A 121 12.75 -11.57 -0.37
N LEU A 122 11.70 -11.74 -1.18
CA LEU A 122 10.33 -11.34 -0.86
C LEU A 122 9.50 -12.48 -0.28
N LEU A 123 9.88 -13.75 -0.50
CA LEU A 123 9.17 -14.91 0.03
C LEU A 123 8.93 -14.93 1.55
N PRO A 124 9.82 -14.38 2.42
CA PRO A 124 9.53 -14.30 3.85
C PRO A 124 8.24 -13.54 4.19
N ARG A 125 7.90 -12.49 3.41
CA ARG A 125 6.64 -11.74 3.61
C ARG A 125 5.42 -12.59 3.28
N VAL A 126 5.51 -13.39 2.22
CA VAL A 126 4.45 -14.32 1.79
C VAL A 126 4.23 -15.41 2.84
N GLN A 127 5.31 -15.96 3.40
CA GLN A 127 5.26 -16.97 4.46
C GLN A 127 4.61 -16.43 5.73
N GLU A 128 4.93 -15.19 6.12
CA GLU A 128 4.29 -14.53 7.27
C GLU A 128 2.78 -14.36 7.07
N ALA A 129 2.37 -13.91 5.87
CA ALA A 129 0.96 -13.79 5.52
C ALA A 129 0.24 -15.15 5.52
N GLN A 130 0.88 -16.21 5.03
CA GLN A 130 0.35 -17.58 5.10
C GLN A 130 0.16 -18.06 6.54
N GLY A 131 1.13 -17.81 7.42
CA GLY A 131 1.02 -18.12 8.85
C GLY A 131 -0.17 -17.39 9.49
N THR A 132 -0.30 -16.10 9.21
CA THR A 132 -1.42 -15.28 9.70
C THR A 132 -2.77 -15.82 9.20
N LEU A 133 -2.88 -16.20 7.91
CA LEU A 133 -4.08 -16.82 7.37
C LEU A 133 -4.43 -18.12 8.09
N GLN A 134 -3.45 -18.99 8.33
CA GLN A 134 -3.65 -20.26 9.04
C GLN A 134 -4.12 -20.04 10.48
N GLU A 135 -3.53 -19.09 11.19
CA GLU A 135 -3.93 -18.73 12.55
C GLU A 135 -5.40 -18.27 12.61
N ILE A 136 -5.78 -17.35 11.73
CA ILE A 136 -7.16 -16.85 11.66
C ILE A 136 -8.15 -17.97 11.35
N LEU A 137 -7.84 -18.83 10.37
CA LEU A 137 -8.72 -19.93 9.97
C LEU A 137 -8.85 -20.98 11.08
N SER A 138 -7.78 -21.24 11.82
CA SER A 138 -7.79 -22.20 12.94
C SER A 138 -8.62 -21.72 14.13
N GLN A 139 -8.72 -20.41 14.33
CA GLN A 139 -9.53 -19.82 15.41
C GLN A 139 -11.02 -19.76 15.10
N ARG A 140 -11.41 -19.99 13.83
CA ARG A 140 -12.80 -19.95 13.35
C ARG A 140 -13.46 -21.33 13.26
N GLY A 141 -12.69 -22.41 13.32
CA GLY A 141 -13.15 -23.81 13.33
C GLY A 141 -13.30 -24.35 14.74
#